data_AF-A0A6A4WPT6-F1
#
_entry.id   AF-A0A6A4WPT6-F1
#
_cell.length_a   1.000
_cell.length_b   1.000
_cell.length_c   1.000
_cell.angle_alpha   90.00
_cell.angle_beta   90.00
_cell.angle_gamma   90.00
#
_symmetry.space_group_name_H-M   'P 1'
#
loop_
_entity.id
_entity.type
_entity.pdbx_description
1 polymer ?
#
loop_
_entity_poly.entity_id
_entity_poly.type
_entity_poly.pdbx_seq_one_letter_code
_entity_poly.pdbx_strand_id
1 'polypeptide(L)'
;MQRCQQGTFGELSNIDMNRVNITELGEGCVNGSGSLHRLSVSNSHLGVIGQRGICGNIDTVAISNTSVSVLESNGLQLRTTKLGIQSSHFNSVMTRGLNVLADEVFLREMAVNTLHWRGLKSLKVSEEGKGRTSFRIMNLTVEHAANGSLALDVDPGVLQLVRLSVGVPEPPVCPVDRWVRQLTDTRETAPLGLTEQRMQALLQRDWLCRESRSTTPAATGAEDGGGGSVEREDPIASPVTERTDDFSMDYRLTIVVIVALVFVFIIVALIAILIARSKQSSDEAKSSRRAIESRDGTPEPFMDQSLSSVVTDSVVRRKRGRRGVAGRRGVRVN
;
A
#
# COMPACT_ATOMS: atom_id res chain seq x y z
N MET A 1 27.41 3.22 -15.80
CA MET A 1 26.11 2.85 -15.19
C MET A 1 25.07 3.84 -15.69
N GLN A 2 24.00 3.38 -16.33
CA GLN A 2 22.93 4.25 -16.82
C GLN A 2 21.90 4.43 -15.70
N ARG A 3 21.82 5.65 -15.16
CA ARG A 3 20.75 6.08 -14.27
C ARG A 3 19.71 6.83 -15.11
N CYS A 4 18.46 6.43 -15.00
CA CYS A 4 17.37 7.18 -15.61
C CYS A 4 16.90 8.27 -14.65
N GLN A 5 16.87 9.53 -15.11
CA GLN A 5 16.40 10.68 -14.33
C GLN A 5 15.01 11.13 -14.79
N GLN A 6 14.39 11.98 -13.98
CA GLN A 6 13.02 12.47 -14.17
C GLN A 6 12.76 12.96 -15.61
N GLY A 7 11.66 12.49 -16.21
CA GLY A 7 11.20 13.01 -17.51
C GLY A 7 11.95 12.50 -18.74
N THR A 8 12.87 11.54 -18.60
CA THR A 8 13.63 10.97 -19.74
C THR A 8 12.73 10.46 -20.87
N PHE A 9 11.50 10.03 -20.56
CA PHE A 9 10.55 9.48 -21.52
C PHE A 9 9.19 10.20 -21.58
N GLY A 10 9.09 11.45 -21.08
CA GLY A 10 7.82 12.12 -20.76
C GLY A 10 6.87 12.46 -21.91
N GLU A 11 7.32 12.46 -23.17
CA GLU A 11 6.49 12.84 -24.33
C GLU A 11 6.10 11.66 -25.24
N LEU A 12 6.59 10.45 -24.93
CA LEU A 12 6.33 9.28 -25.75
C LEU A 12 4.96 8.69 -25.44
N SER A 13 4.19 8.36 -26.48
CA SER A 13 2.91 7.67 -26.32
C SER A 13 3.08 6.19 -25.98
N ASN A 14 4.21 5.60 -26.38
CA ASN A 14 4.55 4.22 -26.13
C ASN A 14 6.04 4.11 -25.80
N ILE A 15 6.37 3.44 -24.71
CA ILE A 15 7.74 3.13 -24.30
C ILE A 15 7.90 1.61 -24.32
N ASP A 16 8.92 1.12 -25.03
CA ASP A 16 9.32 -0.29 -25.01
C ASP A 16 10.78 -0.40 -24.57
N MET A 17 10.99 -0.96 -23.38
CA MET A 17 12.29 -1.26 -22.79
C MET A 17 12.56 -2.75 -22.94
N ASN A 18 13.14 -3.13 -24.07
CA ASN A 18 13.47 -4.51 -24.37
C ASN A 18 14.98 -4.74 -24.28
N ARG A 19 15.41 -5.79 -23.56
CA ARG A 19 16.83 -6.14 -23.37
C ARG A 19 17.67 -5.00 -22.78
N VAL A 20 17.08 -4.21 -21.88
CA VAL A 20 17.81 -3.15 -21.19
C VAL A 20 18.39 -3.67 -19.88
N ASN A 21 19.55 -3.15 -19.50
CA ASN A 21 20.15 -3.36 -18.20
C ASN A 21 20.31 -2.00 -17.52
N ILE A 22 19.35 -1.66 -16.66
CA ILE A 22 19.29 -0.38 -15.96
C ILE A 22 19.58 -0.63 -14.50
N THR A 23 20.61 0.02 -13.97
CA THR A 23 20.98 -0.15 -12.55
C THR A 23 19.99 0.52 -11.61
N GLU A 24 19.38 1.63 -12.04
CA GLU A 24 18.49 2.43 -11.20
C GLU A 24 17.49 3.24 -12.05
N LEU A 25 16.20 3.10 -11.72
CA LEU A 25 15.12 3.98 -12.17
C LEU A 25 14.79 4.94 -11.02
N GLY A 26 15.34 6.15 -11.09
CA GLY A 26 15.07 7.20 -10.10
C GLY A 26 13.66 7.79 -10.23
N GLU A 27 13.29 8.66 -9.29
CA GLU A 27 11.96 9.29 -9.25
C GLU A 27 11.56 9.91 -10.60
N GLY A 28 10.37 9.53 -11.08
CA GLY A 28 9.77 10.06 -12.30
C GLY A 28 10.52 9.71 -13.59
N CYS A 29 11.41 8.71 -13.56
CA CYS A 29 12.09 8.23 -14.76
C CYS A 29 11.08 7.91 -15.89
N VAL A 30 10.02 7.16 -15.54
CA VAL A 30 8.85 7.00 -16.39
C VAL A 30 7.67 7.68 -15.72
N ASN A 31 7.12 8.70 -16.38
CA ASN A 31 5.98 9.45 -15.87
C ASN A 31 4.84 9.46 -16.89
N GLY A 32 3.73 8.79 -16.55
CA GLY A 32 2.48 8.76 -17.29
C GLY A 32 1.56 9.95 -17.05
N SER A 33 2.05 11.10 -16.55
CA SER A 33 1.19 12.30 -16.46
C SER A 33 0.92 12.97 -17.81
N GLY A 34 1.51 12.46 -18.91
CA GLY A 34 1.40 12.98 -20.27
C GLY A 34 0.60 12.08 -21.23
N SER A 35 1.09 11.95 -22.46
CA SER A 35 0.48 11.16 -23.56
C SER A 35 0.81 9.66 -23.52
N LEU A 36 1.45 9.18 -22.45
CA LEU A 36 1.96 7.82 -22.36
C LEU A 36 0.82 6.82 -22.13
N HIS A 37 0.48 6.08 -23.17
CA HIS A 37 -0.56 5.06 -23.15
C HIS A 37 0.01 3.67 -22.79
N ARG A 38 1.23 3.36 -23.24
CA ARG A 38 1.80 2.02 -23.07
C ARG A 38 3.22 2.06 -22.56
N LEU A 39 3.46 1.24 -21.54
CA LEU A 39 4.80 0.87 -21.08
C LEU A 39 4.98 -0.64 -21.21
N SER A 40 6.00 -1.06 -21.94
CA SER A 40 6.44 -2.44 -22.08
C SER A 40 7.86 -2.55 -21.56
N VAL A 41 8.11 -3.47 -20.63
CA VAL A 41 9.46 -3.85 -20.19
C VAL A 41 9.60 -5.35 -20.44
N SER A 42 10.57 -5.74 -21.25
CA SER A 42 10.75 -7.14 -21.62
C SER A 42 12.21 -7.57 -21.64
N ASN A 43 12.50 -8.82 -21.27
CA ASN A 43 13.84 -9.42 -21.36
C ASN A 43 14.93 -8.57 -20.70
N SER A 44 14.61 -7.87 -19.62
CA SER A 44 15.45 -6.80 -19.07
C SER A 44 15.90 -7.11 -17.64
N HIS A 45 16.94 -6.40 -17.21
CA HIS A 45 17.36 -6.34 -15.82
C HIS A 45 17.18 -4.92 -15.31
N LEU A 46 16.35 -4.76 -14.29
CA LEU A 46 16.18 -3.50 -13.58
C LEU A 46 16.77 -3.68 -12.18
N GLY A 47 17.75 -2.87 -11.81
CA GLY A 47 18.33 -2.92 -10.47
C GLY A 47 17.34 -2.39 -9.45
N VAL A 48 17.46 -1.12 -9.07
CA VAL A 48 16.55 -0.48 -8.13
C VAL A 48 15.49 0.31 -8.88
N ILE A 49 14.21 0.01 -8.65
CA ILE A 49 13.11 0.90 -9.02
C ILE A 49 12.81 1.74 -7.78
N GLY A 50 13.37 2.95 -7.78
CA GLY A 50 13.27 3.87 -6.66
C GLY A 50 11.85 4.38 -6.46
N GLN A 51 11.60 5.08 -5.36
CA GLN A 51 10.31 5.71 -5.09
C GLN A 51 9.80 6.51 -6.31
N ARG A 52 8.59 6.20 -6.76
CA ARG A 52 7.97 6.79 -7.97
C ARG A 52 8.80 6.63 -9.25
N GLY A 53 9.65 5.61 -9.34
CA GLY A 53 10.47 5.34 -10.52
C GLY A 53 9.64 5.20 -11.79
N ILE A 54 8.48 4.53 -11.67
CA ILE A 54 7.45 4.48 -12.70
C ILE A 54 6.14 4.96 -12.07
N CYS A 55 5.63 6.11 -12.51
CA CYS A 55 4.44 6.71 -11.91
C CYS A 55 3.50 7.36 -12.93
N GLY A 56 2.30 7.73 -12.48
CA GLY A 56 1.30 8.45 -13.28
C GLY A 56 0.18 7.57 -13.84
N ASN A 57 -0.48 8.04 -14.89
CA ASN A 57 -1.57 7.32 -15.55
C ASN A 57 -1.03 6.67 -16.83
N ILE A 58 -0.98 5.34 -16.90
CA ILE A 58 -0.51 4.62 -18.09
C ILE A 58 -1.55 3.55 -18.41
N ASP A 59 -2.21 3.62 -19.55
CA ASP A 59 -3.34 2.73 -19.87
C ASP A 59 -2.95 1.25 -19.81
N THR A 60 -1.77 0.89 -20.32
CA THR A 60 -1.28 -0.50 -20.31
C THR A 60 0.18 -0.57 -19.86
N VAL A 61 0.43 -1.36 -18.81
CA VAL A 61 1.78 -1.66 -18.32
C VAL A 61 2.02 -3.17 -18.39
N ALA A 62 3.05 -3.58 -19.12
CA ALA A 62 3.46 -4.97 -19.26
C ALA A 62 4.92 -5.15 -18.85
N ILE A 63 5.19 -5.99 -17.87
CA ILE A 63 6.53 -6.39 -17.43
C ILE A 63 6.66 -7.89 -17.68
N SER A 64 7.58 -8.29 -18.54
CA SER A 64 7.71 -9.68 -18.97
C SER A 64 9.16 -10.15 -19.00
N ASN A 65 9.44 -11.39 -18.61
CA ASN A 65 10.79 -11.95 -18.64
C ASN A 65 11.85 -10.98 -18.06
N THR A 66 11.52 -10.32 -16.96
CA THR A 66 12.33 -9.24 -16.38
C THR A 66 12.72 -9.60 -14.97
N SER A 67 13.94 -9.25 -14.59
CA SER A 67 14.41 -9.34 -13.21
C SER A 67 14.48 -7.94 -12.60
N VAL A 68 13.97 -7.80 -11.38
CA VAL A 68 14.00 -6.56 -10.60
C VAL A 68 14.72 -6.83 -9.28
N SER A 69 15.84 -6.14 -9.01
CA SER A 69 16.60 -6.37 -7.78
C SER A 69 15.86 -5.84 -6.55
N VAL A 70 15.42 -4.58 -6.59
CA VAL A 70 14.65 -3.98 -5.50
C VAL A 70 13.55 -3.09 -6.09
N LEU A 71 12.32 -3.35 -5.65
CA LEU A 71 11.19 -2.46 -5.86
C LEU A 71 10.94 -1.69 -4.56
N GLU A 72 11.35 -0.43 -4.51
CA GLU A 72 11.18 0.42 -3.33
C GLU A 72 9.72 0.77 -3.06
N SER A 73 9.46 1.43 -1.92
CA SER A 73 8.12 1.87 -1.55
C SER A 73 7.54 2.81 -2.60
N ASN A 74 6.37 2.48 -3.14
CA ASN A 74 5.75 3.17 -4.28
C ASN A 74 6.64 3.22 -5.54
N GLY A 75 7.51 2.22 -5.74
CA GLY A 75 8.37 2.18 -6.92
C GLY A 75 7.56 2.10 -8.22
N LEU A 76 6.46 1.34 -8.21
CA LEU A 76 5.37 1.47 -9.18
C LEU A 76 4.22 2.21 -8.51
N GLN A 77 3.96 3.45 -8.93
CA GLN A 77 2.83 4.25 -8.46
C GLN A 77 1.91 4.62 -9.62
N LEU A 78 1.02 3.70 -9.98
CA LEU A 78 0.32 3.76 -11.27
C LEU A 78 -1.20 3.76 -11.11
N ARG A 79 -1.86 4.49 -12.01
CA ARG A 79 -3.25 4.20 -12.39
C ARG A 79 -3.23 3.68 -13.82
N THR A 80 -3.83 2.52 -14.05
CA THR A 80 -3.76 1.83 -15.33
C THR A 80 -5.07 1.16 -15.66
N THR A 81 -5.36 0.90 -16.92
CA THR A 81 -6.45 -0.01 -17.28
C THR A 81 -5.98 -1.44 -17.13
N LYS A 82 -4.73 -1.74 -17.51
CA LYS A 82 -4.20 -3.10 -17.52
C LYS A 82 -2.77 -3.18 -17.03
N LEU A 83 -2.57 -3.92 -15.94
CA LEU A 83 -1.26 -4.35 -15.46
C LEU A 83 -1.04 -5.83 -15.77
N GLY A 84 0.04 -6.15 -16.48
CA GLY A 84 0.52 -7.51 -16.68
C GLY A 84 1.95 -7.68 -16.18
N ILE A 85 2.18 -8.64 -15.29
CA ILE A 85 3.52 -9.08 -14.88
C ILE A 85 3.61 -10.57 -15.20
N GLN A 86 4.51 -10.93 -16.11
CA GLN A 86 4.63 -12.29 -16.62
C GLN A 86 6.06 -12.82 -16.54
N SER A 87 6.23 -14.05 -16.04
CA SER A 87 7.51 -14.80 -16.06
C SER A 87 8.66 -13.91 -15.55
N SER A 88 8.42 -13.18 -14.47
CA SER A 88 9.32 -12.13 -13.96
C SER A 88 9.69 -12.39 -12.52
N HIS A 89 10.90 -11.98 -12.16
CA HIS A 89 11.50 -12.23 -10.86
C HIS A 89 11.78 -10.91 -10.14
N PHE A 90 11.38 -10.83 -8.88
CA PHE A 90 11.61 -9.68 -8.00
C PHE A 90 12.40 -10.16 -6.79
N ASN A 91 13.62 -9.67 -6.59
CA ASN A 91 14.40 -10.09 -5.43
C ASN A 91 13.84 -9.47 -4.13
N SER A 92 13.48 -8.18 -4.12
CA SER A 92 12.78 -7.59 -2.97
C SER A 92 11.66 -6.65 -3.40
N VAL A 93 10.47 -6.83 -2.82
CA VAL A 93 9.33 -5.93 -2.96
C VAL A 93 9.03 -5.29 -1.62
N MET A 94 9.37 -4.01 -1.51
CA MET A 94 9.19 -3.22 -0.29
C MET A 94 7.72 -2.92 0.01
N THR A 95 7.48 -2.28 1.16
CA THR A 95 6.14 -1.89 1.60
C THR A 95 5.45 -1.02 0.54
N ARG A 96 4.30 -1.48 0.02
CA ARG A 96 3.59 -0.80 -1.09
C ARG A 96 4.44 -0.60 -2.34
N GLY A 97 5.37 -1.51 -2.64
CA GLY A 97 6.20 -1.40 -3.85
C GLY A 97 5.36 -1.43 -5.13
N LEU A 98 4.29 -2.23 -5.14
CA LEU A 98 3.26 -2.26 -6.16
C LEU A 98 2.06 -1.42 -5.69
N ASN A 99 2.15 -0.10 -5.80
CA ASN A 99 1.05 0.81 -5.52
C ASN A 99 0.30 1.12 -6.82
N VAL A 100 -0.55 0.18 -7.23
CA VAL A 100 -1.20 0.22 -8.54
C VAL A 100 -2.71 0.08 -8.37
N LEU A 101 -3.44 1.00 -9.00
CA LEU A 101 -4.87 0.91 -9.21
C LEU A 101 -5.13 0.54 -10.68
N ALA A 102 -5.69 -0.64 -10.93
CA ALA A 102 -5.90 -1.17 -12.27
C ALA A 102 -7.32 -1.65 -12.51
N ASP A 103 -7.86 -1.60 -13.73
CA ASP A 103 -9.13 -2.31 -14.03
C ASP A 103 -8.87 -3.83 -14.16
N GLU A 104 -7.73 -4.19 -14.75
CA GLU A 104 -7.30 -5.58 -14.94
C GLU A 104 -5.88 -5.80 -14.43
N VAL A 105 -5.69 -6.81 -13.57
CA VAL A 105 -4.40 -7.25 -13.03
C VAL A 105 -4.14 -8.70 -13.42
N PHE A 106 -3.00 -8.95 -14.06
CA PHE A 106 -2.54 -10.29 -14.40
C PHE A 106 -1.14 -10.51 -13.85
N LEU A 107 -1.01 -11.35 -12.83
CA LEU A 107 0.27 -11.83 -12.33
C LEU A 107 0.42 -13.28 -12.78
N ARG A 108 1.37 -13.56 -13.67
CA ARG A 108 1.61 -14.90 -14.20
C ARG A 108 3.06 -15.30 -14.02
N GLU A 109 3.31 -16.46 -13.43
CA GLU A 109 4.68 -16.97 -13.24
C GLU A 109 5.58 -15.90 -12.60
N MET A 110 5.05 -15.20 -11.60
CA MET A 110 5.76 -14.17 -10.87
C MET A 110 6.48 -14.81 -9.68
N ALA A 111 7.76 -14.55 -9.56
CA ALA A 111 8.58 -15.01 -8.43
C ALA A 111 9.06 -13.82 -7.61
N VAL A 112 8.96 -13.91 -6.29
CA VAL A 112 9.45 -12.90 -5.34
C VAL A 112 10.32 -13.58 -4.30
N ASN A 113 11.56 -13.14 -4.09
CA ASN A 113 12.36 -13.70 -2.99
C ASN A 113 11.83 -13.13 -1.66
N THR A 114 11.87 -11.82 -1.47
CA THR A 114 11.41 -11.19 -0.23
C THR A 114 10.25 -10.23 -0.46
N LEU A 115 9.11 -10.52 0.17
CA LEU A 115 7.91 -9.68 0.15
C LEU A 115 7.70 -9.04 1.53
N HIS A 116 7.94 -7.73 1.61
CA HIS A 116 7.82 -6.98 2.87
C HIS A 116 6.36 -6.69 3.25
N TRP A 117 6.15 -6.23 4.49
CA TRP A 117 4.84 -5.87 5.03
C TRP A 117 4.01 -5.03 4.04
N ARG A 118 2.77 -5.45 3.77
CA ARG A 118 1.86 -4.81 2.79
C ARG A 118 2.45 -4.66 1.38
N GLY A 119 3.34 -5.56 0.94
CA GLY A 119 3.94 -5.55 -0.38
C GLY A 119 2.92 -5.58 -1.52
N LEU A 120 1.90 -6.46 -1.43
CA LEU A 120 0.82 -6.57 -2.43
C LEU A 120 -0.46 -5.83 -2.06
N LYS A 121 -0.57 -5.32 -0.82
CA LYS A 121 -1.81 -4.69 -0.34
C LYS A 121 -2.24 -3.45 -1.12
N SER A 122 -1.29 -2.77 -1.76
CA SER A 122 -1.56 -1.58 -2.56
C SER A 122 -1.85 -1.89 -4.04
N LEU A 123 -1.90 -3.17 -4.41
CA LEU A 123 -2.38 -3.61 -5.71
C LEU A 123 -3.90 -3.76 -5.64
N LYS A 124 -4.61 -2.84 -6.27
CA LYS A 124 -6.06 -2.67 -6.17
C LYS A 124 -6.72 -2.74 -7.54
N VAL A 125 -7.95 -3.25 -7.55
CA VAL A 125 -8.81 -3.17 -8.72
C VAL A 125 -9.69 -1.93 -8.62
N SER A 126 -9.86 -1.21 -9.72
CA SER A 126 -10.78 -0.08 -9.82
C SER A 126 -12.23 -0.57 -9.84
N GLU A 127 -13.08 0.02 -8.99
CA GLU A 127 -14.52 -0.28 -8.96
C GLU A 127 -15.33 0.56 -9.97
N GLU A 128 -14.75 1.64 -10.50
CA GLU A 128 -15.47 2.68 -11.27
C GLU A 128 -15.47 2.42 -12.80
N GLY A 129 -14.78 1.38 -13.26
CA GLY A 129 -14.63 1.09 -14.69
C GLY A 129 -15.91 0.54 -15.34
N LYS A 130 -16.28 1.09 -16.50
CA LYS A 130 -17.34 0.50 -17.38
C LYS A 130 -16.91 -0.85 -18.02
N GLY A 131 -15.72 -1.35 -17.70
CA GLY A 131 -15.10 -2.55 -18.24
C GLY A 131 -15.25 -3.78 -17.35
N ARG A 132 -14.72 -4.92 -17.81
CA ARG A 132 -14.63 -6.14 -17.00
C ARG A 132 -13.46 -6.00 -16.04
N THR A 133 -13.75 -5.74 -14.77
CA THR A 133 -12.73 -5.79 -13.72
C THR A 133 -12.25 -7.24 -13.55
N SER A 134 -10.94 -7.45 -13.48
CA SER A 134 -10.41 -8.79 -13.23
C SER A 134 -9.08 -8.77 -12.51
N PHE A 135 -8.91 -9.70 -11.57
CA PHE A 135 -7.66 -9.87 -10.86
C PHE A 135 -7.26 -11.33 -10.91
N ARG A 136 -6.19 -11.65 -11.65
CA ARG A 136 -5.76 -13.02 -11.87
C ARG A 136 -4.34 -13.23 -11.39
N ILE A 137 -4.17 -14.17 -10.46
CA ILE A 137 -2.87 -14.68 -10.05
C ILE A 137 -2.73 -16.12 -10.56
N MET A 138 -1.87 -16.29 -11.55
CA MET A 138 -1.55 -17.56 -12.18
C MET A 138 -0.10 -17.92 -11.86
N ASN A 139 0.12 -18.61 -10.73
CA ASN A 139 1.45 -18.97 -10.22
C ASN A 139 2.23 -17.75 -9.71
N LEU A 140 2.02 -17.43 -8.43
CA LEU A 140 2.87 -16.55 -7.65
C LEU A 140 3.70 -17.40 -6.70
N THR A 141 5.02 -17.29 -6.78
CA THR A 141 5.96 -17.93 -5.86
C THR A 141 6.61 -16.86 -4.99
N VAL A 142 6.53 -16.98 -3.67
CA VAL A 142 7.16 -16.06 -2.72
C VAL A 142 8.05 -16.88 -1.79
N GLU A 143 9.34 -16.62 -1.73
CA GLU A 143 10.26 -17.39 -0.87
C GLU A 143 10.12 -16.99 0.60
N HIS A 144 10.10 -15.68 0.87
CA HIS A 144 9.97 -15.10 2.20
C HIS A 144 8.88 -14.03 2.20
N ALA A 145 7.86 -14.21 3.03
CA ALA A 145 6.72 -13.30 3.13
C ALA A 145 6.60 -12.77 4.57
N ALA A 146 6.72 -11.46 4.76
CA ALA A 146 6.39 -10.85 6.05
C ALA A 146 4.88 -10.98 6.34
N ASN A 147 4.48 -10.93 7.61
CA ASN A 147 3.06 -10.95 7.98
C ASN A 147 2.26 -9.90 7.19
N GLY A 148 1.06 -10.23 6.72
CA GLY A 148 0.21 -9.29 5.96
C GLY A 148 0.79 -8.77 4.63
N SER A 149 1.92 -9.29 4.15
CA SER A 149 2.55 -8.91 2.88
C SER A 149 1.75 -9.35 1.66
N LEU A 150 1.12 -10.53 1.76
CA LEU A 150 0.24 -11.15 0.76
C LEU A 150 -1.22 -10.66 0.85
N ALA A 151 -1.54 -9.77 1.79
CA ALA A 151 -2.89 -9.25 1.91
C ALA A 151 -3.28 -8.52 0.63
N LEU A 152 -4.41 -8.90 0.03
CA LEU A 152 -4.99 -8.25 -1.15
C LEU A 152 -6.25 -7.51 -0.73
N ASP A 153 -6.44 -6.30 -1.24
CA ASP A 153 -7.62 -5.47 -1.02
C ASP A 153 -8.49 -5.53 -2.29
N VAL A 154 -9.07 -6.71 -2.54
CA VAL A 154 -9.81 -7.04 -3.77
C VAL A 154 -11.08 -7.80 -3.38
N ASP A 155 -12.19 -7.46 -4.03
CA ASP A 155 -13.44 -8.18 -3.87
C ASP A 155 -13.28 -9.67 -4.22
N PRO A 156 -13.76 -10.60 -3.37
CA PRO A 156 -13.61 -12.05 -3.62
C PRO A 156 -14.19 -12.51 -4.96
N GLY A 157 -15.22 -11.82 -5.47
CA GLY A 157 -15.85 -12.15 -6.76
C GLY A 157 -15.01 -11.81 -8.00
N VAL A 158 -13.99 -10.97 -7.86
CA VAL A 158 -13.11 -10.50 -8.95
C VAL A 158 -11.77 -11.26 -8.97
N LEU A 159 -11.41 -11.87 -7.84
CA LEU A 159 -10.16 -12.58 -7.63
C LEU A 159 -10.19 -14.01 -8.18
N GLN A 160 -9.35 -14.28 -9.17
CA GLN A 160 -9.03 -15.63 -9.64
C GLN A 160 -7.61 -16.00 -9.23
N LEU A 161 -7.48 -16.86 -8.22
CA LEU A 161 -6.20 -17.40 -7.76
C LEU A 161 -6.07 -18.86 -8.21
N VAL A 162 -5.08 -19.15 -9.06
CA VAL A 162 -4.83 -20.51 -9.57
C VAL A 162 -3.80 -21.25 -8.72
N ARG A 163 -2.68 -20.61 -8.42
CA ARG A 163 -1.58 -21.21 -7.65
C ARG A 163 -0.80 -20.14 -6.90
N LEU A 164 -0.61 -20.35 -5.60
CA LEU A 164 0.23 -19.57 -4.72
C LEU A 164 1.18 -20.54 -4.02
N SER A 165 2.49 -20.31 -4.14
CA SER A 165 3.52 -21.05 -3.41
C SER A 165 4.23 -20.08 -2.49
N VAL A 166 4.16 -20.30 -1.19
CA VAL A 166 4.87 -19.49 -0.19
C VAL A 166 5.89 -20.38 0.47
N GLY A 167 7.17 -20.01 0.38
CA GLY A 167 8.24 -20.64 1.13
C GLY A 167 7.97 -20.43 2.62
N VAL A 168 8.07 -21.53 3.37
CA VAL A 168 8.11 -21.44 4.82
C VAL A 168 9.53 -21.01 5.15
N PRO A 169 9.75 -19.86 5.83
CA PRO A 169 11.07 -19.53 6.32
C PRO A 169 11.53 -20.70 7.18
N GLU A 170 12.69 -21.28 6.89
CA GLU A 170 13.27 -22.25 7.82
C GLU A 170 13.35 -21.57 9.19
N PRO A 171 12.83 -22.21 10.27
CA PRO A 171 12.83 -21.58 11.57
C PRO A 171 14.27 -21.23 11.94
N PRO A 172 14.56 -19.99 12.37
CA PRO A 172 15.91 -19.64 12.77
C PRO A 172 16.34 -20.59 13.89
N VAL A 173 17.47 -21.27 13.71
CA VAL A 173 18.05 -22.11 14.77
C VAL A 173 18.33 -21.20 15.96
N CYS A 174 17.60 -21.40 17.06
CA CYS A 174 17.76 -20.60 18.28
C CYS A 174 19.25 -20.57 18.67
N PRO A 175 19.85 -19.39 18.95
CA PRO A 175 21.23 -19.30 19.43
C PRO A 175 21.44 -20.15 20.70
N VAL A 176 20.40 -20.27 21.52
CA VAL A 176 20.37 -21.12 22.72
C VAL A 176 20.64 -22.58 22.39
N ASP A 177 20.09 -23.11 21.29
CA ASP A 177 20.30 -24.51 20.89
C ASP A 177 21.76 -24.73 20.49
N ARG A 178 22.33 -23.77 19.75
CA ARG A 178 23.75 -23.79 19.39
C ARG A 178 24.64 -23.69 20.64
N TRP A 179 24.28 -22.85 21.61
CA TRP A 179 25.04 -22.66 22.84
C TRP A 179 24.97 -23.87 23.76
N VAL A 180 23.78 -24.47 23.93
CA VAL A 180 23.60 -25.69 24.72
C VAL A 180 24.43 -26.82 24.12
N ARG A 181 24.40 -27.00 22.79
CA ARG A 181 25.22 -28.00 22.09
C ARG A 181 26.72 -27.73 22.22
N GLN A 182 27.16 -26.47 22.09
CA GLN A 182 28.56 -26.08 22.29
C GLN A 182 29.05 -26.28 23.73
N LEU A 183 28.19 -26.07 24.73
CA LEU A 183 28.53 -26.25 26.15
C LEU A 183 28.53 -27.72 26.59
N THR A 184 27.85 -28.59 25.84
CA THR A 184 27.73 -30.02 26.16
C THR A 184 28.52 -30.92 25.22
N ASP A 185 29.25 -30.32 24.28
CA ASP A 185 30.12 -31.00 23.29
C ASP A 185 29.37 -32.07 22.47
N THR A 186 28.05 -31.91 22.34
CA THR A 186 27.18 -32.78 21.55
C THR A 186 27.31 -32.40 20.08
N ARG A 187 27.55 -33.40 19.21
CA ARG A 187 27.55 -33.20 17.75
C ARG A 187 26.27 -32.51 17.29
N GLU A 188 26.36 -31.64 16.28
CA GLU A 188 25.26 -30.80 15.78
C GLU A 188 23.99 -31.56 15.35
N THR A 189 24.07 -32.88 15.15
CA THR A 189 22.94 -33.73 14.74
C THR A 189 22.47 -34.72 15.80
N ALA A 190 23.15 -34.82 16.95
CA ALA A 190 22.74 -35.75 18.01
C ALA A 190 21.48 -35.26 18.74
N PRO A 191 20.55 -36.16 19.12
CA PRO A 191 19.40 -35.79 19.93
C PRO A 191 19.85 -35.30 21.31
N LEU A 192 19.29 -34.18 21.76
CA LEU A 192 19.67 -33.57 23.03
C LEU A 192 19.30 -34.49 24.20
N GLY A 193 20.25 -34.68 25.11
CA GLY A 193 20.05 -35.42 26.35
C GLY A 193 19.05 -34.73 27.28
N LEU A 194 18.54 -35.47 28.26
CA LEU A 194 17.48 -34.99 29.18
C LEU A 194 17.92 -33.75 29.99
N THR A 195 19.22 -33.65 30.29
CA THR A 195 19.83 -32.50 30.97
C THR A 195 19.96 -31.28 30.05
N GLU A 196 20.33 -31.49 28.79
CA GLU A 196 20.42 -30.46 27.76
C GLU A 196 19.05 -29.87 27.43
N GLN A 197 18.02 -30.72 27.32
CA GLN A 197 16.63 -30.29 27.12
C GLN A 197 16.13 -29.43 28.29
N ARG A 198 16.47 -29.79 29.53
CA ARG A 198 16.14 -28.95 30.71
C ARG A 198 16.91 -27.64 30.70
N MET A 199 18.18 -27.66 30.30
CA MET A 199 18.99 -26.45 30.20
C MET A 199 18.47 -25.52 29.11
N GLN A 200 18.09 -26.07 27.95
CA GLN A 200 17.41 -25.37 26.86
C GLN A 200 16.08 -24.78 27.34
N ALA A 201 15.25 -25.54 28.05
CA ALA A 201 13.98 -25.04 28.59
C ALA A 201 14.15 -23.91 29.63
N LEU A 202 15.22 -23.94 30.42
CA LEU A 202 15.55 -22.87 31.37
C LEU A 202 16.14 -21.63 30.68
N LEU A 203 16.82 -21.82 29.54
CA LEU A 203 17.44 -20.75 28.75
C LEU A 203 16.53 -20.20 27.65
N GLN A 204 15.45 -20.90 27.30
CA GLN A 204 14.36 -20.41 26.44
C GLN A 204 13.58 -19.32 27.18
N ARG A 205 14.22 -18.15 27.34
CA ARG A 205 13.50 -16.90 27.52
C ARG A 205 13.24 -16.33 26.13
N ASP A 206 12.00 -15.93 25.87
CA ASP A 206 11.52 -15.44 24.57
C ASP A 206 12.36 -14.34 23.90
N TRP A 207 13.23 -13.66 24.66
CA TRP A 207 14.13 -12.63 24.13
C TRP A 207 15.42 -13.18 23.50
N LEU A 208 15.87 -14.38 23.84
CA LEU A 208 17.12 -14.97 23.34
C LEU A 208 16.98 -15.57 21.93
N CYS A 209 15.77 -15.99 21.57
CA CYS A 209 15.42 -16.44 20.22
C CYS A 209 14.73 -15.34 19.40
N ARG A 210 14.58 -14.13 19.95
CA ARG A 210 14.03 -13.00 19.23
C ARG A 210 15.12 -12.40 18.37
N GLU A 211 14.87 -12.33 17.07
CA GLU A 211 15.70 -11.63 16.10
C GLU A 211 16.26 -10.34 16.69
N SER A 212 17.59 -10.26 16.75
CA SER A 212 18.25 -8.96 16.80
C SER A 212 17.77 -8.20 15.58
N ARG A 213 16.99 -7.13 15.77
CA ARG A 213 16.68 -6.19 14.68
C ARG A 213 18.01 -5.76 14.07
N SER A 214 18.34 -6.35 12.94
CA SER A 214 19.63 -6.20 12.28
C SER A 214 19.72 -4.80 11.70
N THR A 215 20.43 -3.93 12.42
CA THR A 215 21.03 -2.72 11.88
C THR A 215 22.54 -2.90 11.88
N THR A 216 23.11 -3.64 10.92
CA THR A 216 24.54 -3.50 10.57
C THR A 216 24.77 -3.96 9.12
N PRO A 217 25.48 -3.17 8.29
CA PRO A 217 25.66 -3.44 6.87
C PRO A 217 26.65 -4.57 6.58
N ALA A 218 26.49 -5.19 5.42
CA ALA A 218 27.36 -6.23 4.89
C ALA A 218 28.81 -5.74 4.74
N ALA A 219 29.74 -6.53 5.25
CA ALA A 219 31.13 -6.56 4.79
C ALA A 219 31.50 -8.00 4.43
N THR A 220 31.92 -8.14 3.18
CA THR A 220 32.46 -9.31 2.48
C THR A 220 33.69 -9.93 3.15
N GLY A 221 33.80 -11.27 3.11
CA GLY A 221 35.04 -12.01 3.32
C GLY A 221 34.78 -13.51 3.36
N ALA A 222 35.38 -14.24 2.42
CA ALA A 222 35.10 -15.62 2.02
C ALA A 222 35.84 -16.70 2.86
N GLU A 223 35.69 -17.96 2.37
CA GLU A 223 36.42 -19.22 2.66
C GLU A 223 35.75 -20.16 3.69
N ASP A 224 35.67 -21.49 3.53
CA ASP A 224 35.81 -22.43 2.40
C ASP A 224 35.38 -23.83 2.95
N GLY A 225 34.96 -24.76 2.07
CA GLY A 225 35.17 -26.21 2.27
C GLY A 225 34.13 -27.09 3.01
N GLY A 226 33.56 -28.05 2.27
CA GLY A 226 33.74 -29.48 2.61
C GLY A 226 32.56 -30.34 3.12
N GLY A 227 31.83 -30.95 2.19
CA GLY A 227 31.56 -32.41 2.06
C GLY A 227 30.98 -33.25 3.22
N GLY A 228 29.90 -34.00 2.92
CA GLY A 228 29.54 -35.22 3.67
C GLY A 228 28.10 -35.70 3.51
N SER A 229 27.87 -36.67 2.62
CA SER A 229 26.65 -37.46 2.42
C SER A 229 26.30 -38.39 3.60
N VAL A 230 25.02 -38.72 3.82
CA VAL A 230 24.44 -40.10 3.92
C VAL A 230 23.01 -40.13 4.53
N GLU A 231 22.15 -40.92 3.87
CA GLU A 231 20.93 -41.69 4.23
C GLU A 231 19.95 -41.26 5.34
N ARG A 232 18.75 -40.85 4.88
CA ARG A 232 17.40 -41.47 5.07
C ARG A 232 17.10 -42.32 6.32
N GLU A 233 16.11 -41.88 7.10
CA GLU A 233 15.08 -42.73 7.76
C GLU A 233 13.87 -41.88 8.18
N ASP A 234 12.68 -42.19 7.64
CA ASP A 234 11.36 -41.94 8.26
C ASP A 234 11.19 -42.96 9.41
N PRO A 235 10.35 -42.76 10.47
CA PRO A 235 8.93 -42.41 10.34
C PRO A 235 8.22 -41.74 11.55
N ILE A 236 6.89 -41.61 11.40
CA ILE A 236 5.79 -41.66 12.40
C ILE A 236 5.10 -40.33 12.73
N ALA A 237 3.80 -40.36 12.43
CA ALA A 237 2.80 -39.32 12.61
C ALA A 237 2.21 -39.28 14.04
N SER A 238 1.52 -38.15 14.29
CA SER A 238 0.44 -37.87 15.28
C SER A 238 0.85 -37.04 16.51
N PRO A 239 -0.09 -36.29 17.14
CA PRO A 239 -1.29 -35.63 16.62
C PRO A 239 -1.29 -34.10 16.84
N VAL A 240 -2.21 -33.46 16.12
CA VAL A 240 -2.69 -32.09 16.31
C VAL A 240 -2.89 -31.76 17.78
N THR A 241 -2.29 -30.67 18.25
CA THR A 241 -2.79 -29.91 19.40
C THR A 241 -2.95 -28.46 18.95
N GLU A 242 -4.18 -28.05 18.66
CA GLU A 242 -4.56 -26.65 18.62
C GLU A 242 -4.15 -25.99 19.93
N ARG A 243 -3.29 -24.96 19.85
CA ARG A 243 -3.20 -23.96 20.88
C ARG A 243 -3.22 -22.59 20.23
N THR A 244 -4.41 -22.01 20.28
CA THR A 244 -4.63 -20.57 20.23
C THR A 244 -3.84 -19.88 21.32
N ASP A 245 -3.51 -18.62 21.05
CA ASP A 245 -3.01 -17.58 21.96
C ASP A 245 -1.48 -17.43 22.04
N ASP A 246 -0.97 -16.43 21.31
CA ASP A 246 -0.32 -15.29 21.99
C ASP A 246 -0.17 -14.07 21.04
N PHE A 247 -1.24 -13.30 20.91
CA PHE A 247 -1.19 -11.90 20.45
C PHE A 247 -1.05 -10.97 21.66
N SER A 248 0.07 -11.08 22.37
CA SER A 248 0.40 -10.20 23.49
C SER A 248 1.62 -9.34 23.15
N MET A 249 1.44 -8.37 22.25
CA MET A 249 2.30 -7.18 22.25
C MET A 249 1.57 -5.93 21.74
N ASP A 250 1.48 -4.94 22.64
CA ASP A 250 1.33 -3.49 22.42
C ASP A 250 -0.01 -2.88 21.96
N TYR A 251 -1.14 -3.49 22.33
CA TYR A 251 -2.41 -2.74 22.36
C TYR A 251 -2.35 -1.52 23.30
N ARG A 252 -1.58 -1.59 24.40
CA ARG A 252 -1.47 -0.49 25.37
C ARG A 252 -0.76 0.74 24.77
N LEU A 253 0.32 0.54 24.01
CA LEU A 253 1.01 1.65 23.35
C LEU A 253 0.14 2.26 22.25
N THR A 254 -0.53 1.42 21.46
CA THR A 254 -1.42 1.88 20.38
C THR A 254 -2.60 2.68 20.93
N ILE A 255 -3.20 2.25 22.05
CA ILE A 255 -4.28 2.98 22.73
C ILE A 255 -3.77 4.32 23.27
N VAL A 256 -2.59 4.37 23.89
CA VAL A 256 -2.01 5.63 24.41
C VAL A 256 -1.76 6.63 23.28
N VAL A 257 -1.25 6.18 22.12
CA VAL A 257 -1.02 7.04 20.95
C VAL A 257 -2.34 7.56 20.39
N ILE A 258 -3.37 6.72 20.27
CA ILE A 258 -4.70 7.14 19.79
C ILE A 258 -5.32 8.17 20.74
N VAL A 259 -5.27 7.94 22.05
CA VAL A 259 -5.80 8.87 23.06
C VAL A 259 -5.07 10.21 23.01
N ALA A 260 -3.74 10.20 22.87
CA ALA A 260 -2.95 11.43 22.74
C ALA A 260 -3.34 12.23 21.48
N LEU A 261 -3.51 11.56 20.32
CA LEU A 261 -3.93 12.21 19.09
C LEU A 261 -5.33 12.82 19.20
N VAL A 262 -6.29 12.10 19.78
CA VAL A 262 -7.66 12.61 20.03
C VAL A 262 -7.61 13.84 20.93
N PHE A 263 -6.79 13.84 21.98
CA PHE A 263 -6.64 14.99 22.87
C PHE A 263 -6.08 16.22 22.15
N VAL A 264 -5.09 16.04 21.27
CA VAL A 264 -4.56 17.13 20.43
C VAL A 264 -5.64 17.70 19.50
N PHE A 265 -6.45 16.86 18.86
CA PHE A 265 -7.55 17.33 18.01
C PHE A 265 -8.60 18.13 18.78
N ILE A 266 -8.95 17.69 20.00
CA ILE A 266 -9.88 18.42 20.86
C ILE A 266 -9.32 19.80 21.23
N ILE A 267 -8.03 19.89 21.60
CA ILE A 267 -7.39 21.17 21.92
C ILE A 267 -7.40 22.11 20.72
N VAL A 268 -7.03 21.63 19.52
CA VAL A 268 -7.02 22.45 18.30
C VAL A 268 -8.43 22.95 17.96
N ALA A 269 -9.45 22.10 18.11
CA ALA A 269 -10.84 22.49 17.88
C ALA A 269 -11.30 23.57 18.89
N LEU A 270 -10.96 23.43 20.17
CA LEU A 270 -11.28 24.43 21.19
C LEU A 270 -10.59 25.78 20.92
N ILE A 271 -9.32 25.76 20.51
CA ILE A 271 -8.59 26.97 20.12
C ILE A 271 -9.27 27.65 18.92
N ALA A 272 -9.67 26.88 17.91
CA ALA A 272 -10.38 27.43 16.75
C ALA A 272 -11.72 28.08 17.13
N ILE A 273 -12.49 27.45 18.04
CA ILE A 273 -13.75 28.00 18.55
C ILE A 273 -13.51 29.31 19.34
N LEU A 274 -12.46 29.36 20.16
CA LEU A 274 -12.10 30.57 20.91
C LEU A 274 -11.72 31.73 19.98
N ILE A 275 -10.94 31.45 18.93
CA ILE A 275 -10.58 32.45 17.91
C ILE A 275 -11.82 32.95 17.17
N ALA A 276 -12.73 32.05 16.80
CA ALA A 276 -13.98 32.42 16.14
C ALA A 276 -14.84 33.33 17.04
N ARG A 277 -14.96 33.00 18.33
CA ARG A 277 -15.70 33.81 19.30
C ARG A 277 -15.06 35.18 19.54
N SER A 278 -13.73 35.27 19.63
CA SER A 278 -13.04 36.56 19.80
C SER A 278 -13.25 37.48 18.60
N LYS A 279 -13.39 36.90 17.40
CA LYS A 279 -13.66 37.66 16.18
C LYS A 279 -15.08 38.24 16.20
N GLN A 280 -16.05 37.43 16.62
CA GLN A 280 -17.45 37.84 16.72
C GLN A 280 -17.65 38.97 17.75
N SER A 281 -16.99 38.91 18.92
CA SER A 281 -17.05 40.00 19.91
C SER A 281 -16.39 41.30 19.41
N SER A 282 -15.35 41.20 18.57
CA SER A 282 -14.71 42.38 18.00
C SER A 282 -15.59 43.09 16.96
N ASP A 283 -16.42 42.34 16.23
CA ASP A 283 -17.28 42.89 15.20
C ASP A 283 -18.54 43.55 15.81
N GLU A 284 -19.09 42.99 16.90
CA GLU A 284 -20.17 43.63 17.66
C GLU A 284 -19.72 44.94 18.32
N ALA A 285 -18.50 44.99 18.88
CA ALA A 285 -17.95 46.21 19.48
C ALA A 285 -17.75 47.34 18.44
N LYS A 286 -17.43 47.02 17.19
CA LYS A 286 -17.35 48.00 16.09
C LYS A 286 -18.72 48.46 15.62
N SER A 287 -19.73 47.59 15.64
CA SER A 287 -21.11 47.93 15.29
C SER A 287 -21.76 48.86 16.31
N SER A 288 -21.55 48.64 17.62
CA SER A 288 -22.09 49.53 18.65
C SER A 288 -21.47 50.92 18.68
N ARG A 289 -20.20 51.09 18.27
CA ARG A 289 -19.59 52.43 18.15
C ARG A 289 -20.23 53.27 17.05
N ARG A 290 -20.64 52.67 15.93
CA ARG A 290 -21.33 53.40 14.84
C ARG A 290 -22.77 53.80 15.20
N ALA A 291 -23.42 53.09 16.12
CA ALA A 291 -24.78 53.43 16.55
C ALA A 291 -24.84 54.63 17.50
N ILE A 292 -23.76 54.93 18.23
CA ILE A 292 -23.71 56.06 19.17
C ILE A 292 -23.33 57.37 18.44
N GLU A 293 -22.59 57.30 17.34
CA GLU A 293 -22.17 58.47 16.55
C GLU A 293 -23.26 58.97 15.58
N SER A 294 -24.41 58.29 15.51
CA SER A 294 -25.56 58.65 14.66
C SER A 294 -26.62 59.52 15.38
N ARG A 295 -26.38 59.96 16.62
CA ARG A 295 -27.42 60.64 17.43
C ARG A 295 -27.23 62.15 17.63
N ASP A 296 -26.18 62.75 17.07
CA ASP A 296 -26.03 64.21 16.99
C ASP A 296 -25.99 64.64 15.53
N GLY A 297 -27.13 65.13 15.03
CA GLY A 297 -27.30 65.57 13.65
C GLY A 297 -28.71 66.07 13.39
N THR A 298 -28.93 67.32 13.79
CA THR A 298 -29.94 68.33 13.40
C THR A 298 -31.10 67.98 12.43
N PRO A 299 -32.32 68.51 12.69
CA PRO A 299 -33.52 68.24 11.92
C PRO A 299 -33.62 69.12 10.66
N GLU A 300 -34.07 68.55 9.56
CA GLU A 300 -34.52 69.28 8.36
C GLU A 300 -35.86 68.75 7.85
N PRO A 301 -36.64 69.59 7.14
CA PRO A 301 -38.09 69.56 7.21
C PRO A 301 -38.80 68.78 6.10
N PHE A 302 -40.02 68.38 6.44
CA PHE A 302 -41.20 68.12 5.62
C PHE A 302 -41.12 68.47 4.12
N MET A 303 -41.43 67.48 3.29
CA MET A 303 -42.33 67.65 2.14
C MET A 303 -43.12 66.34 1.92
N ASP A 304 -44.45 66.51 1.90
CA ASP A 304 -45.47 65.52 1.58
C ASP A 304 -45.36 65.02 0.13
N GLN A 305 -45.73 63.74 -0.10
CA GLN A 305 -46.85 63.39 -1.01
C GLN A 305 -47.11 61.87 -1.08
N SER A 306 -48.24 61.49 -0.48
CA SER A 306 -49.31 60.62 -1.01
C SER A 306 -49.01 59.27 -1.69
N LEU A 307 -49.32 58.20 -0.94
CA LEU A 307 -50.33 57.16 -1.18
C LEU A 307 -50.55 56.59 -2.61
N SER A 308 -50.34 55.27 -2.76
CA SER A 308 -51.43 54.31 -3.10
C SER A 308 -50.96 52.83 -3.13
N SER A 309 -51.35 52.11 -2.08
CA SER A 309 -52.20 50.90 -2.06
C SER A 309 -52.01 49.71 -3.04
N VAL A 310 -52.18 48.51 -2.43
CA VAL A 310 -52.86 47.28 -2.92
C VAL A 310 -51.98 46.06 -3.29
N VAL A 311 -51.82 45.16 -2.30
CA VAL A 311 -52.29 43.74 -2.25
C VAL A 311 -52.07 42.87 -3.51
N THR A 312 -51.27 41.80 -3.45
CA THR A 312 -51.68 40.39 -3.19
C THR A 312 -50.55 39.39 -3.49
N ASP A 313 -50.35 38.50 -2.52
CA ASP A 313 -50.26 37.03 -2.60
C ASP A 313 -49.80 36.27 -3.85
N SER A 314 -48.92 35.28 -3.57
CA SER A 314 -48.90 33.91 -4.10
C SER A 314 -48.74 33.66 -5.61
N VAL A 315 -47.73 32.86 -6.00
CA VAL A 315 -47.91 31.59 -6.74
C VAL A 315 -46.56 30.97 -7.15
N VAL A 316 -46.42 29.73 -6.72
CA VAL A 316 -45.48 28.69 -7.13
C VAL A 316 -45.54 28.44 -8.65
N ARG A 317 -44.40 28.49 -9.35
CA ARG A 317 -44.23 27.79 -10.64
C ARG A 317 -42.85 27.14 -10.78
N ARG A 318 -42.76 25.90 -10.30
CA ARG A 318 -41.95 24.84 -10.91
C ARG A 318 -42.65 24.40 -12.20
N LYS A 319 -41.94 24.37 -13.33
CA LYS A 319 -42.24 23.40 -14.40
C LYS A 319 -40.97 23.00 -15.15
N ARG A 320 -40.60 21.74 -14.93
CA ARG A 320 -39.59 20.97 -15.65
C ARG A 320 -39.98 20.87 -17.12
N GLY A 321 -39.02 21.13 -18.00
CA GLY A 321 -39.12 20.89 -19.43
C GLY A 321 -38.56 19.52 -19.82
N ARG A 322 -39.32 18.85 -20.70
CA ARG A 322 -38.95 17.80 -21.67
C ARG A 322 -38.58 16.40 -21.19
N ARG A 323 -39.61 15.55 -21.26
CA ARG A 323 -39.54 14.15 -21.70
C ARG A 323 -39.06 14.09 -23.16
N GLY A 324 -38.10 13.22 -23.46
CA GLY A 324 -37.92 12.59 -24.76
C GLY A 324 -38.39 11.13 -24.66
N VAL A 325 -39.38 10.77 -25.47
CA VAL A 325 -39.90 9.42 -25.68
C VAL A 325 -39.82 9.14 -27.19
N ALA A 326 -39.60 7.87 -27.53
CA ALA A 326 -39.61 7.21 -28.84
C ALA A 326 -38.21 6.96 -29.44
N GLY A 327 -37.83 5.73 -29.78
CA GLY A 327 -38.58 4.48 -29.69
C GLY A 327 -37.89 3.25 -30.29
N ARG A 328 -38.70 2.18 -30.29
CA ARG A 328 -38.73 1.00 -31.17
C ARG A 328 -37.56 -0.01 -31.17
N ARG A 329 -37.87 -1.15 -30.52
CA ARG A 329 -38.13 -2.49 -31.09
C ARG A 329 -37.38 -2.90 -32.37
N GLY A 330 -36.72 -4.05 -32.27
CA GLY A 330 -36.38 -4.97 -33.36
C GLY A 330 -35.79 -6.26 -32.76
N VAL A 331 -36.64 -7.22 -32.35
CA VAL A 331 -36.91 -8.49 -33.06
C VAL A 331 -35.76 -9.51 -32.96
N ARG A 332 -35.98 -10.52 -32.12
CA ARG A 332 -35.43 -11.88 -32.18
C ARG A 332 -36.05 -12.61 -33.37
N VAL A 333 -35.26 -13.34 -34.15
CA VAL A 333 -35.63 -14.66 -34.72
C VAL A 333 -34.35 -15.47 -34.99
N ASN A 334 -34.42 -16.76 -34.65
CA ASN A 334 -33.51 -17.91 -34.80
C ASN A 334 -32.31 -18.03 -33.87
#